data_AF-A0A2I0VH51-F1
#
_entry.id   AF-A0A2I0VH51-F1
#
_cell.length_a   1.000
_cell.length_b   1.000
_cell.length_c   1.000
_cell.angle_alpha   90.00
_cell.angle_beta   90.00
_cell.angle_gamma   90.00
#
_symmetry.space_group_name_H-M   'P 1'
#
loop_
_entity.id
_entity.type
_entity.pdbx_description
1 polymer ?
#
loop_
_entity_poly.entity_id
_entity_poly.type
_entity_poly.pdbx_seq_one_letter_code
_entity_poly.pdbx_strand_id
1 'polypeptide(L)'
;MNTGIRGTKGYVAPEWFRNIAITAKVDVYSFGVMVWEILFCRKNVEKDMEEEKALLTFWVSDCYNDGQINALVEGDDEAMADMGRVERFLMVALWCVQEEPTLTLTMEQVTQMLDGAVQINPVPHFP
;
A
#
# COMPACT_ATOMS: atom_id res chain seq x y z
N MET A 1 24.33 -11.88 27.34
CA MET A 1 23.81 -12.18 25.99
C MET A 1 23.45 -10.86 25.36
N ASN A 2 24.17 -10.47 24.30
CA ASN A 2 24.05 -9.17 23.65
C ASN A 2 23.25 -9.39 22.35
N THR A 3 21.95 -9.08 22.35
CA THR A 3 21.13 -9.14 21.14
C THR A 3 21.20 -7.79 20.45
N GLY A 4 22.26 -7.61 19.65
CA GLY A 4 22.39 -6.47 18.75
C GLY A 4 21.34 -6.53 17.64
N ILE A 5 20.64 -5.41 17.47
CA ILE A 5 19.67 -5.17 16.39
C ILE A 5 20.35 -5.43 15.06
N ARG A 6 19.75 -6.31 14.24
CA ARG A 6 20.14 -6.56 12.86
C ARG A 6 18.93 -6.27 11.98
N GLY A 7 18.87 -5.05 11.46
CA GLY A 7 17.84 -4.59 10.53
C GLY A 7 18.40 -3.49 9.63
N THR A 8 17.98 -3.48 8.36
CA THR A 8 18.43 -2.53 7.35
C THR A 8 17.74 -1.17 7.57
N LYS A 9 18.51 -0.08 7.64
CA LYS A 9 17.99 1.30 7.64
C LYS A 9 17.14 1.47 6.38
N GLY A 10 15.83 1.53 6.54
CA GLY A 10 14.95 1.13 5.44
C GLY A 10 13.47 1.03 5.81
N TYR A 11 13.21 0.10 6.72
CA TYR A 11 11.87 -0.45 6.90
C TYR A 11 11.23 0.03 8.20
N VAL A 12 11.49 1.28 8.57
CA VAL A 12 11.12 1.82 9.87
C VAL A 12 10.09 2.92 9.68
N ALA A 13 8.83 2.63 10.04
CA ALA A 13 7.78 3.64 10.10
C ALA A 13 7.97 4.54 11.34
N PRO A 14 7.59 5.82 11.27
CA PRO A 14 7.81 6.82 12.32
C PRO A 14 7.13 6.49 13.67
N GLU A 15 6.20 5.54 13.72
CA GLU A 15 5.58 5.06 14.97
C GLU A 15 6.41 4.06 15.81
N TRP A 16 7.64 3.70 15.41
CA TRP A 16 8.43 2.64 16.09
C TRP A 16 8.87 2.94 17.54
N PHE A 17 8.59 4.12 18.10
CA PHE A 17 8.92 4.44 19.50
C PHE A 17 7.86 4.04 20.53
N ARG A 18 6.74 3.44 20.13
CA ARG A 18 5.71 2.97 21.07
C ARG A 18 5.47 1.48 20.93
N ASN A 19 6.37 0.66 21.46
CA ASN A 19 6.09 -0.62 22.15
C ASN A 19 4.84 -1.43 21.70
N ILE A 20 4.59 -1.55 20.40
CA ILE A 20 3.49 -2.32 19.83
C ILE A 20 4.17 -3.51 19.17
N ALA A 21 3.74 -4.71 19.56
CA ALA A 21 4.24 -5.95 19.01
C ALA A 21 4.30 -5.89 17.47
N ILE A 22 5.28 -6.58 16.88
CA ILE A 22 5.29 -6.92 15.46
C ILE A 22 3.93 -7.58 15.19
N THR A 23 2.99 -6.81 14.66
CA THR A 23 1.58 -7.16 14.58
C THR A 23 1.21 -7.34 13.13
N ALA A 24 0.22 -8.20 12.87
CA ALA A 24 -0.33 -8.43 11.54
C ALA A 24 -0.68 -7.13 10.78
N LYS A 25 -0.90 -6.02 11.50
CA LYS A 25 -1.09 -4.68 10.92
C LYS A 25 0.12 -4.18 10.11
N VAL A 26 1.35 -4.42 10.60
CA VAL A 26 2.58 -4.02 9.90
C VAL A 26 2.74 -4.81 8.59
N ASP A 27 2.38 -6.09 8.62
CA ASP A 27 2.43 -6.95 7.43
C ASP A 27 1.40 -6.51 6.39
N VAL A 28 0.18 -6.19 6.81
CA VAL A 28 -0.88 -5.66 5.93
C VAL A 28 -0.48 -4.32 5.30
N TYR A 29 0.05 -3.40 6.10
CA TYR A 29 0.55 -2.11 5.59
C TYR A 29 1.66 -2.32 4.55
N SER A 30 2.64 -3.16 4.87
CA SER A 30 3.77 -3.44 3.98
C SER A 30 3.32 -4.12 2.68
N PHE A 31 2.29 -4.96 2.75
CA PHE A 31 1.65 -5.55 1.57
C PHE A 31 0.99 -4.47 0.69
N GLY A 32 0.26 -3.53 1.27
CA GLY A 32 -0.35 -2.41 0.53
C GLY A 32 0.68 -1.60 -0.25
N VAL A 33 1.78 -1.22 0.40
CA VAL A 33 2.89 -0.50 -0.25
C VAL A 33 3.52 -1.33 -1.38
N MET A 34 3.73 -2.64 -1.17
CA MET A 34 4.26 -3.52 -2.21
C MET A 34 3.35 -3.60 -3.45
N VAL A 35 2.03 -3.69 -3.25
CA VAL A 35 1.07 -3.71 -4.37
C VAL A 35 1.15 -2.43 -5.19
N TRP A 36 1.28 -1.27 -4.54
CA TRP A 36 1.53 0.00 -5.23
C TRP A 36 2.84 0.01 -6.02
N GLU A 37 3.94 -0.47 -5.45
CA GLU A 37 5.22 -0.56 -6.15
C GLU A 37 5.13 -1.42 -7.42
N ILE A 38 4.37 -2.52 -7.36
CA ILE A 38 4.10 -3.39 -8.51
C ILE A 38 3.28 -2.64 -9.57
N LEU A 39 2.19 -1.98 -9.17
CA LEU A 39 1.32 -1.25 -10.11
C LEU A 39 2.03 -0.09 -10.80
N PHE A 40 2.86 0.66 -10.06
CA PHE A 40 3.48 1.87 -10.58
C PHE A 40 4.87 1.63 -11.18
N CYS A 41 5.35 0.39 -11.16
CA CYS A 41 6.68 -0.02 -11.62
C CYS A 41 7.84 0.85 -11.09
N ARG A 42 7.64 1.58 -9.98
CA ARG A 42 8.68 2.40 -9.36
C ARG A 42 9.45 1.53 -8.37
N LYS A 43 10.69 1.23 -8.74
CA LYS A 43 11.70 0.72 -7.81
C LYS A 43 11.98 1.78 -6.75
N ASN A 44 11.39 1.62 -5.56
CA ASN A 44 11.84 2.28 -4.33
C ASN A 44 13.31 1.89 -4.08
N VAL A 45 14.27 2.62 -4.67
CA VAL A 45 15.70 2.37 -4.51
C VAL A 45 16.33 3.59 -3.84
N GLU A 46 16.47 3.45 -2.53
CA GLU A 46 17.58 3.96 -1.71
C GLU A 46 17.74 5.47 -1.47
N LYS A 47 16.74 6.33 -1.71
CA LYS A 47 16.74 7.71 -1.21
C LYS A 47 15.54 7.98 -0.30
N ASP A 48 15.73 8.84 0.71
CA ASP A 48 14.86 9.05 1.88
C ASP A 48 13.41 8.55 1.74
N MET A 49 13.16 7.34 2.26
CA MET A 49 11.94 6.59 1.97
C MET A 49 10.67 7.20 2.57
N GLU A 50 10.78 8.13 3.52
CA GLU A 50 9.60 8.81 4.05
C GLU A 50 9.06 9.85 3.07
N GLU A 51 9.94 10.64 2.43
CA GLU A 51 9.52 11.63 1.42
C GLU A 51 9.01 10.95 0.15
N GLU A 52 9.69 9.91 -0.32
CA GLU A 52 9.27 9.20 -1.54
C GLU A 52 7.97 8.40 -1.34
N LYS A 53 7.77 7.80 -0.16
CA LYS A 53 6.47 7.19 0.21
C LYS A 53 5.36 8.23 0.29
N ALA A 54 5.62 9.39 0.89
CA ALA A 54 4.64 10.47 0.95
C ALA A 54 4.26 10.90 -0.48
N LEU A 55 5.24 11.12 -1.36
CA LEU A 55 5.00 11.46 -2.76
C LEU A 55 4.20 10.39 -3.51
N LEU A 56 4.48 9.11 -3.26
CA LEU A 56 3.74 8.01 -3.87
C LEU A 56 2.28 8.00 -3.40
N THR A 57 2.06 8.08 -2.09
CA THR A 57 0.72 8.16 -1.49
C THR A 57 -0.06 9.36 -2.04
N PHE A 58 0.58 10.53 -2.12
CA PHE A 58 -0.04 11.73 -2.68
C PHE A 58 -0.40 11.57 -4.15
N TRP A 59 0.50 11.04 -4.97
CA TRP A 59 0.25 10.83 -6.39
C TRP A 59 -0.90 9.83 -6.63
N VAL A 60 -0.92 8.74 -5.85
CA VAL A 60 -2.01 7.77 -5.87
C VAL A 60 -3.34 8.37 -5.45
N SER A 61 -3.33 9.20 -4.42
CA SER A 61 -4.50 9.95 -3.95
C SER A 61 -5.07 10.82 -5.07
N ASP A 62 -4.22 11.61 -5.71
CA ASP A 62 -4.59 12.54 -6.76
C ASP A 62 -5.20 11.80 -7.96
N CYS A 63 -4.52 10.76 -8.45
CA CYS A 63 -5.02 9.93 -9.54
C CYS A 63 -6.33 9.20 -9.20
N TYR A 64 -6.49 8.73 -7.96
CA TYR A 64 -7.74 8.08 -7.54
C TYR A 64 -8.90 9.08 -7.46
N ASN A 65 -8.68 10.25 -6.86
CA ASN A 65 -9.70 11.31 -6.71
C ASN A 65 -10.11 11.90 -8.06
N ASP A 66 -9.16 12.05 -8.99
CA ASP A 66 -9.41 12.58 -10.33
C ASP A 66 -9.91 11.50 -11.32
N GLY A 67 -10.02 10.24 -10.89
CA GLY A 67 -10.42 9.12 -11.74
C GLY A 67 -9.41 8.79 -12.85
N GLN A 68 -8.15 9.21 -12.68
CA GLN A 68 -7.05 9.02 -13.64
C GLN A 68 -6.19 7.80 -13.32
N ILE A 69 -6.83 6.69 -12.94
CA ILE A 69 -6.13 5.43 -12.57
C ILE A 69 -5.30 4.89 -13.75
N ASN A 70 -5.73 5.14 -14.99
CA ASN A 70 -4.98 4.77 -16.19
C ASN A 70 -3.61 5.44 -16.29
N ALA A 71 -3.45 6.66 -15.76
CA ALA A 71 -2.16 7.36 -15.74
C ALA A 71 -1.12 6.65 -14.86
N LEU A 72 -1.57 5.84 -13.90
CA LEU A 72 -0.71 5.09 -12.99
C LEU A 72 -0.02 3.89 -13.66
N VAL A 73 -0.59 3.37 -14.74
CA VAL A 73 -0.11 2.19 -15.48
C VAL A 73 0.17 2.51 -16.95
N GLU A 74 0.40 3.80 -17.26
CA GLU A 74 0.68 4.25 -18.62
C GLU A 74 1.96 3.57 -19.15
N GLY A 75 1.84 2.86 -20.27
CA GLY A 75 2.94 2.10 -20.88
C GLY A 75 3.03 0.63 -20.44
N ASP A 76 2.15 0.17 -19.55
CA ASP A 76 1.94 -1.25 -19.27
C ASP A 76 0.69 -1.75 -20.02
N ASP A 77 0.91 -2.30 -21.23
CA ASP A 77 -0.17 -2.78 -22.10
C ASP A 77 -1.00 -3.91 -21.45
N GLU A 78 -0.39 -4.71 -20.55
CA GLU A 78 -1.09 -5.79 -19.85
C GLU A 78 -2.00 -5.23 -18.76
N ALA A 79 -1.51 -4.26 -17.97
CA ALA A 79 -2.31 -3.58 -16.97
C ALA A 79 -3.46 -2.77 -17.61
N MET A 80 -3.18 -2.08 -18.72
CA MET A 80 -4.17 -1.31 -19.48
C MET A 80 -5.25 -2.21 -20.11
N ALA A 81 -4.94 -3.48 -20.40
CA ALA A 81 -5.91 -4.45 -20.90
C ALA A 81 -6.91 -4.93 -19.83
N ASP A 82 -6.56 -4.81 -18.54
CA ASP A 82 -7.41 -5.22 -17.41
C ASP A 82 -7.47 -4.14 -16.32
N MET A 83 -8.00 -2.98 -16.69
CA MET A 83 -8.18 -1.84 -15.76
C MET A 83 -9.07 -2.17 -14.55
N GLY A 84 -10.00 -3.13 -14.68
CA GLY A 84 -10.84 -3.56 -13.56
C GLY A 84 -10.03 -4.30 -12.48
N ARG A 85 -9.03 -5.09 -12.89
CA ARG A 85 -8.06 -5.68 -11.97
C ARG A 85 -7.14 -4.61 -11.39
N VAL A 86 -6.65 -3.68 -12.19
CA VAL A 86 -5.81 -2.56 -11.70
C VAL A 86 -6.54 -1.76 -10.61
N GLU A 87 -7.78 -1.34 -10.87
CA GLU A 87 -8.61 -0.61 -9.92
C GLU A 87 -8.83 -1.41 -8.63
N ARG A 88 -9.12 -2.71 -8.74
CA ARG A 88 -9.26 -3.58 -7.56
C ARG A 88 -7.98 -3.64 -6.73
N PHE A 89 -6.84 -3.90 -7.37
CA PHE A 89 -5.56 -3.98 -6.67
C PHE A 89 -5.20 -2.65 -6.02
N LEU A 90 -5.47 -1.53 -6.71
CA LEU A 90 -5.32 -0.20 -6.17
C LEU A 90 -6.17 -0.04 -4.91
N MET A 91 -7.48 -0.29 -4.98
CA MET A 91 -8.39 -0.15 -3.84
C MET A 91 -8.00 -1.03 -2.64
N VAL A 92 -7.59 -2.29 -2.88
CA VAL A 92 -7.09 -3.17 -1.80
C VAL A 92 -5.86 -2.55 -1.13
N ALA A 93 -4.93 -2.05 -1.93
CA ALA A 93 -3.73 -1.42 -1.41
C ALA A 93 -4.04 -0.12 -0.63
N LEU A 94 -4.99 0.70 -1.11
CA LEU A 94 -5.50 1.87 -0.38
C LEU A 94 -6.02 1.48 1.01
N TRP A 95 -6.80 0.41 1.07
CA TRP A 95 -7.34 -0.14 2.31
C TRP A 95 -6.24 -0.66 3.26
N CYS A 96 -5.17 -1.23 2.72
CA CYS A 96 -4.05 -1.76 3.50
C CYS A 96 -3.18 -0.68 4.14
N VAL A 97 -2.99 0.46 3.47
CA VAL A 97 -2.12 1.54 3.94
C VAL A 97 -2.82 2.54 4.87
N GLN A 98 -4.12 2.40 5.10
CA GLN A 98 -4.89 3.32 5.92
C GLN A 98 -4.37 3.32 7.37
N GLU A 99 -4.02 4.50 7.89
CA GLU A 99 -3.43 4.64 9.23
C GLU A 99 -4.43 4.34 10.36
N GLU A 100 -5.73 4.46 10.07
CA GLU A 100 -6.82 4.41 11.04
C GLU A 100 -6.89 3.04 11.76
N PRO A 101 -6.56 2.97 13.07
CA PRO A 101 -6.41 1.70 13.78
C PRO A 101 -7.69 0.87 13.93
N THR A 102 -8.86 1.48 13.75
CA THR A 102 -10.16 0.81 13.88
C THR A 102 -10.56 0.02 12.64
N LEU A 103 -9.87 0.21 11.51
CA LEU A 103 -10.16 -0.42 10.23
C LEU A 103 -9.16 -1.52 9.86
N THR A 104 -8.46 -2.08 10.86
CA THR A 104 -7.45 -3.13 10.65
C THR A 104 -8.03 -4.31 9.88
N LEU A 105 -7.63 -4.39 8.61
CA LEU A 105 -7.85 -5.57 7.78
C LEU A 105 -6.92 -6.68 8.19
N THR A 106 -7.40 -7.90 8.05
CA THR A 106 -6.60 -9.12 8.14
C THR A 106 -6.12 -9.52 6.74
N MET A 107 -5.03 -10.28 6.67
CA MET A 107 -4.56 -10.83 5.38
C MET A 107 -5.62 -11.71 4.70
N GLU A 108 -6.48 -12.40 5.47
CA GLU A 108 -7.61 -13.16 4.91
C GLU A 108 -8.59 -12.24 4.16
N GLN A 109 -8.96 -11.11 4.75
CA GLN A 109 -9.83 -10.12 4.09
C GLN A 109 -9.17 -9.54 2.85
N VAL A 110 -7.87 -9.22 2.92
CA VAL A 110 -7.09 -8.73 1.77
C VAL A 110 -7.15 -9.74 0.61
N THR A 111 -6.94 -11.03 0.87
CA THR A 111 -7.04 -12.07 -0.17
C THR A 111 -8.45 -12.18 -0.74
N GLN A 112 -9.48 -12.18 0.12
CA GLN A 112 -10.88 -12.24 -0.33
C GLN A 112 -11.25 -11.05 -1.23
N MET A 113 -10.73 -9.85 -0.93
CA MET A 113 -10.94 -8.66 -1.74
C MET A 113 -10.24 -8.78 -3.10
N LEU A 114 -9.00 -9.29 -3.14
CA LEU A 114 -8.25 -9.51 -4.39
C LEU A 114 -8.92 -10.54 -5.30
N ASP A 115 -9.37 -11.65 -4.72
CA ASP A 115 -10.07 -12.72 -5.44
C ASP A 115 -11.46 -12.28 -5.96
N GLY A 116 -11.95 -11.10 -5.53
CA GLY A 116 -13.28 -10.60 -5.85
C GLY A 116 -14.39 -11.35 -5.13
N ALA A 117 -14.07 -12.09 -4.07
CA ALA A 117 -15.04 -12.77 -3.22
C ALA A 117 -15.88 -11.78 -2.39
N VAL A 118 -15.37 -10.56 -2.19
CA VAL A 118 -16.02 -9.48 -1.45
C VAL A 118 -15.98 -8.19 -2.26
N GLN A 119 -17.07 -7.42 -2.24
CA GLN A 119 -17.08 -6.07 -2.83
C GLN A 119 -16.24 -5.12 -1.98
N ILE A 120 -15.41 -4.33 -2.66
CA ILE A 120 -14.59 -3.32 -2.02
C ILE A 120 -15.37 -2.01 -2.00
N ASN A 121 -15.66 -1.51 -0.80
CA ASN A 121 -16.23 -0.18 -0.65
C ASN A 121 -15.13 0.87 -0.85
N PRO A 122 -15.48 2.09 -1.31
CA PRO A 122 -14.54 3.21 -1.33
C PRO A 122 -13.93 3.44 0.06
N VAL A 123 -12.63 3.73 0.11
CA VAL A 123 -11.95 4.04 1.37
C VAL A 123 -12.55 5.34 1.95
N PRO A 124 -12.95 5.36 3.23
CA PRO A 124 -13.73 6.49 3.79
C PRO A 124 -12.93 7.79 3.92
N HIS A 125 -11.63 7.69 4.16
CA HIS A 125 -10.73 8.84 4.23
C HIS A 125 -9.36 8.48 3.68
N PHE A 126 -8.94 9.25 2.68
CA PHE A 126 -7.56 9.26 2.19
C PHE A 126 -6.80 10.41 2.86
N PRO A 127 -5.56 10.20 3.34
CA PRO A 127 -4.71 11.30 3.81
C PRO A 127 -4.28 12.25 2.68
#